data_AF-K3W6K6-F1
#
_entry.id   AF-K3W6K6-F1
#
_cell.length_a   1.000
_cell.length_b   1.000
_cell.length_c   1.000
_cell.angle_alpha   90.00
_cell.angle_beta   90.00
_cell.angle_gamma   90.00
#
_symmetry.space_group_name_H-M   'P 1'
#
loop_
_entity.id
_entity.type
_entity.pdbx_description
1 polymer ?
#
loop_
_entity_poly.entity_id
_entity_poly.type
_entity_poly.pdbx_seq_one_letter_code
_entity_poly.pdbx_strand_id
1 'polypeptide(L)'
;MEDAKRKLQSVLVSCAEFYTRLVAELHALDQHLQSGLQKPGTERQAAIRFSLHMCLVALGDTARYTQKVSPSSQSRRGHHHDWSIAQQFYQRALEFLPSNGKVYNQLALLAISQRQVLTSVYLYARSLACERPFSSRENFVHAVHRGKATNAALRIRCRSIAEVQTHVAALFLSCLDIVLTGIEQDRWHTTTDVTLSGLKYFLGACTSTLLARKQLDLASIQKGLDQIVCLLIFALHHVLESAT
;
A
#
# COMPACT_ATOMS: atom_id res chain seq x y z
N MET A 1 -11.38 2.07 -33.01
CA MET A 1 -10.51 1.96 -31.82
C MET A 1 -9.94 3.32 -31.41
N GLU A 2 -9.36 4.08 -32.34
CA GLU A 2 -8.80 5.41 -32.05
C GLU A 2 -9.84 6.43 -31.55
N ASP A 3 -11.06 6.37 -32.08
CA ASP A 3 -12.13 7.27 -31.69
C ASP A 3 -12.61 7.04 -30.24
N ALA A 4 -12.68 5.78 -29.81
CA ALA A 4 -12.99 5.41 -28.43
C ALA A 4 -11.89 5.86 -27.45
N LYS A 5 -10.62 5.78 -27.85
CA LYS A 5 -9.48 6.25 -27.03
C LYS A 5 -9.51 7.77 -26.85
N ARG A 6 -9.77 8.53 -27.92
CA ARG A 6 -9.94 9.98 -27.86
C ARG A 6 -11.14 10.39 -27.00
N LYS A 7 -12.28 9.71 -27.15
CA LYS A 7 -13.46 9.92 -26.31
C LYS A 7 -13.16 9.67 -24.84
N LEU A 8 -12.45 8.57 -24.52
CA LEU A 8 -12.04 8.26 -23.15
C LEU A 8 -11.11 9.33 -22.58
N GLN A 9 -10.11 9.79 -23.34
CA GLN A 9 -9.22 10.87 -22.90
C GLN A 9 -9.97 12.16 -22.60
N SER A 10 -10.91 12.55 -23.47
CA SER A 10 -11.76 13.72 -23.24
C SER A 10 -12.59 13.59 -21.97
N VAL A 11 -13.22 12.43 -21.74
CA VAL A 11 -14.00 12.17 -20.52
C VAL A 11 -13.12 12.25 -19.27
N LEU A 12 -11.91 11.67 -19.31
CA LEU A 12 -10.98 11.71 -18.17
C LEU A 12 -10.55 13.14 -17.82
N VAL A 13 -10.30 13.98 -18.83
CA VAL A 13 -9.97 15.41 -18.61
C VAL A 13 -11.16 16.13 -17.96
N SER A 14 -12.38 15.96 -18.49
CA SER A 14 -13.57 16.58 -17.92
C SER A 14 -13.87 16.10 -16.50
N CYS A 15 -13.67 14.81 -16.21
CA CYS A 15 -13.79 14.27 -14.85
C CYS A 15 -12.77 14.88 -13.90
N ALA A 16 -11.50 14.98 -14.32
CA ALA A 16 -10.45 15.57 -13.49
C ALA A 16 -10.76 17.04 -13.16
N GLU A 17 -11.20 17.81 -14.15
CA GLU A 17 -11.58 19.21 -13.96
C GLU A 17 -12.78 19.37 -13.02
N PHE A 18 -13.85 18.58 -13.24
CA PHE A 18 -15.05 18.60 -12.42
C PHE A 18 -14.74 18.30 -10.95
N TYR A 19 -14.06 17.18 -10.68
CA TYR A 19 -13.76 16.79 -9.30
C TYR A 19 -12.74 17.71 -8.64
N THR A 20 -11.81 18.31 -9.39
CA THR A 20 -10.85 19.30 -8.83
C THR A 20 -11.59 20.54 -8.34
N ARG A 21 -12.51 21.08 -9.14
CA ARG A 21 -13.34 22.23 -8.73
C ARG A 21 -14.22 21.88 -7.53
N LEU A 22 -14.87 20.72 -7.56
CA LEU A 22 -15.73 20.28 -6.46
C LEU A 22 -14.95 20.07 -5.15
N VAL A 23 -13.73 19.52 -5.21
CA VAL A 23 -12.85 19.40 -4.04
C VAL A 23 -12.50 20.76 -3.46
N ALA A 24 -12.24 21.78 -4.29
CA ALA A 24 -11.94 23.13 -3.82
C ALA A 24 -13.13 23.74 -3.06
N GLU A 25 -14.33 23.66 -3.63
CA GLU A 25 -15.57 24.14 -3.00
C GLU A 25 -15.86 23.43 -1.67
N LEU A 26 -15.77 22.10 -1.65
CA LEU A 26 -16.01 21.32 -0.44
C LEU A 26 -14.96 21.58 0.65
N HIS A 27 -13.69 21.82 0.27
CA HIS A 27 -12.65 22.17 1.22
C HIS A 27 -12.87 23.55 1.84
N ALA A 28 -13.25 24.55 1.04
CA ALA A 28 -13.59 25.87 1.54
C ALA A 28 -14.75 25.81 2.53
N LEU A 29 -15.75 24.98 2.23
CA LEU A 29 -16.88 24.74 3.13
C LEU A 29 -16.48 24.02 4.43
N ASP A 30 -15.63 22.98 4.36
CA ASP A 30 -15.12 22.30 5.56
C ASP A 30 -14.29 23.24 6.44
N GLN A 31 -13.45 24.10 5.85
CA GLN A 31 -12.67 25.11 6.59
C GLN A 31 -13.58 26.14 7.27
N HIS A 32 -14.63 26.61 6.59
CA HIS A 32 -15.60 27.54 7.16
C HIS A 32 -16.36 26.92 8.36
N LEU A 33 -16.72 25.64 8.26
CA LEU A 33 -17.36 24.93 9.37
C LEU A 33 -16.41 24.67 10.54
N GLN A 34 -15.11 24.53 10.29
CA GLN A 34 -14.10 24.37 11.34
C GLN A 34 -13.80 25.67 12.10
N SER A 35 -13.93 26.84 11.45
CA SER A 35 -13.62 28.14 12.06
C SER A 35 -14.79 28.76 12.83
N GLY A 36 -16.03 28.32 12.58
CA GLY A 36 -17.18 28.71 13.39
C GLY A 36 -17.08 28.15 14.81
N LEU A 37 -17.62 28.87 15.81
CA LEU A 37 -17.78 28.40 17.21
C LEU A 37 -18.74 27.19 17.36
N GLN A 38 -19.03 26.47 16.27
CA GLN A 38 -19.85 25.27 16.29
C GLN A 38 -19.01 24.09 16.79
N LYS A 39 -19.64 23.23 17.61
CA LYS A 39 -18.99 22.02 18.11
C LYS A 39 -18.41 21.21 16.93
N PRO A 40 -17.13 20.78 17.00
CA PRO A 40 -16.58 19.86 16.00
C PRO A 40 -17.45 18.60 15.93
N GLY A 41 -17.80 18.15 14.73
CA GLY A 41 -18.55 16.90 14.52
C GLY A 41 -20.06 17.02 14.27
N THR A 42 -20.53 18.09 13.61
CA THR A 42 -21.90 18.09 13.09
C THR A 42 -22.07 17.08 11.95
N GLU A 43 -23.25 16.47 11.83
CA GLU A 43 -23.59 15.54 10.73
C GLU A 43 -23.28 16.13 9.34
N ARG A 44 -23.47 17.45 9.19
CA ARG A 44 -23.11 18.21 7.99
C ARG A 44 -21.61 18.17 7.70
N GLN A 45 -20.76 18.37 8.70
CA GLN A 45 -19.31 18.29 8.53
C GLN A 45 -18.88 16.87 8.14
N ALA A 46 -19.47 15.84 8.74
CA ALA A 46 -19.21 14.45 8.37
C ALA A 46 -19.60 14.17 6.90
N ALA A 47 -20.76 14.68 6.45
CA ALA A 47 -21.21 14.53 5.06
C ALA A 47 -20.28 15.24 4.05
N ILE A 48 -19.76 16.43 4.39
CA ILE A 48 -18.82 17.17 3.55
C ILE A 48 -17.48 16.43 3.47
N ARG A 49 -16.94 15.96 4.60
CA ARG A 49 -15.68 15.20 4.63
C ARG A 49 -15.82 13.86 3.87
N PHE A 50 -16.98 13.22 3.95
CA PHE A 50 -17.27 12.04 3.14
C PHE A 50 -17.31 12.37 1.64
N SER A 51 -17.94 13.50 1.27
CA SER A 51 -17.95 13.97 -0.13
C SER A 51 -16.54 14.29 -0.64
N LEU A 52 -15.71 14.95 0.17
CA LEU A 52 -14.30 15.20 -0.12
C LEU A 52 -13.53 13.90 -0.38
N HIS A 53 -13.69 12.92 0.52
CA HIS A 53 -13.11 11.60 0.37
C HIS A 53 -13.48 10.98 -0.98
N MET A 54 -14.78 10.94 -1.32
CA MET A 54 -15.25 10.32 -2.56
C MET A 54 -14.72 11.03 -3.81
N CYS A 55 -14.64 12.37 -3.79
CA CYS A 55 -14.08 13.14 -4.90
C CYS A 55 -12.57 12.87 -5.08
N LEU A 56 -11.83 12.76 -3.98
CA LEU A 56 -10.40 12.42 -4.02
C LEU A 56 -10.17 10.98 -4.53
N VAL A 57 -11.02 10.02 -4.17
CA VAL A 57 -10.99 8.67 -4.75
C VAL A 57 -11.23 8.73 -6.26
N ALA A 58 -12.21 9.52 -6.72
CA ALA A 58 -12.50 9.68 -8.14
C ALA A 58 -11.34 10.35 -8.91
N LEU A 59 -10.66 11.33 -8.31
CA LEU A 59 -9.44 11.93 -8.88
C LEU A 59 -8.29 10.92 -8.96
N GLY A 60 -8.11 10.08 -7.94
CA GLY A 60 -7.12 8.99 -7.93
C GLY A 60 -7.39 7.95 -9.03
N ASP A 61 -8.65 7.57 -9.22
CA ASP A 61 -9.05 6.66 -10.30
C ASP A 61 -8.86 7.30 -11.68
N THR A 62 -9.25 8.57 -11.84
CA THR A 62 -9.09 9.35 -13.08
C THR A 62 -7.60 9.45 -13.46
N ALA A 63 -6.74 9.83 -12.52
CA ALA A 63 -5.29 9.91 -12.74
C ALA A 63 -4.71 8.55 -13.14
N ARG A 64 -5.15 7.46 -12.49
CA ARG A 64 -4.73 6.09 -12.82
C ARG A 64 -5.15 5.71 -14.24
N TYR A 65 -6.38 6.01 -14.64
CA TYR A 65 -6.85 5.71 -15.99
C TYR A 65 -6.14 6.55 -17.05
N THR A 66 -5.91 7.84 -16.80
CA THR A 66 -5.12 8.73 -17.67
C THR A 66 -3.73 8.14 -17.94
N GLN A 67 -3.06 7.67 -16.89
CA GLN A 67 -1.73 7.05 -17.01
C GLN A 67 -1.74 5.72 -17.79
N LYS A 68 -2.84 4.96 -17.72
CA LYS A 68 -3.00 3.70 -18.48
C LYS A 68 -3.23 3.91 -19.98
N VAL A 69 -3.83 5.04 -20.37
CA VAL A 69 -4.16 5.32 -21.79
C VAL A 69 -3.16 6.24 -22.48
N SER A 70 -2.20 6.80 -21.72
CA SER A 70 -1.16 7.69 -22.24
C SER A 70 -0.31 6.99 -23.32
N PRO A 71 0.04 7.63 -24.45
CA PRO A 71 0.91 7.04 -25.48
C PRO A 71 2.26 6.54 -24.96
N SER A 72 2.79 7.18 -23.91
CA SER A 72 4.04 6.78 -23.24
C SER A 72 3.93 5.47 -22.46
N SER A 73 2.71 4.98 -22.21
CA SER A 73 2.47 3.67 -21.59
C SER A 73 2.52 2.49 -22.56
N GLN A 74 2.37 2.76 -23.86
CA GLN A 74 2.27 1.73 -24.90
C GLN A 74 3.61 1.50 -25.62
N SER A 75 4.62 2.32 -25.35
CA SER A 75 5.88 2.32 -26.06
C SER A 75 7.05 2.01 -25.11
N ARG A 76 7.60 0.80 -25.26
CA ARG A 76 8.87 0.24 -24.72
C ARG A 76 8.72 -0.72 -23.54
N ARG A 77 9.25 -1.93 -23.75
CA ARG A 77 9.67 -2.84 -22.67
C ARG A 77 10.52 -2.03 -21.67
N GLY A 78 10.04 -1.90 -20.43
CA GLY A 78 10.74 -1.19 -19.35
C GLY A 78 10.23 0.22 -19.03
N HIS A 79 9.18 0.75 -19.69
CA HIS A 79 8.53 1.97 -19.21
C HIS A 79 7.66 1.68 -17.98
N HIS A 80 7.97 2.36 -16.87
CA HIS A 80 7.17 2.34 -15.66
C HIS A 80 6.13 3.45 -15.75
N HIS A 81 4.87 3.10 -15.49
CA HIS A 81 3.84 4.11 -15.30
C HIS A 81 4.14 4.94 -14.05
N ASP A 82 4.08 6.27 -14.17
CA ASP A 82 4.14 7.15 -13.02
C ASP A 82 2.76 7.20 -12.34
N TRP A 83 2.68 6.62 -11.16
CA TRP A 83 1.46 6.57 -10.36
C TRP A 83 1.42 7.63 -9.26
N SER A 84 2.39 8.54 -9.21
CA SER A 84 2.57 9.52 -8.12
C SER A 84 1.30 10.35 -7.87
N ILE A 85 0.69 10.87 -8.94
CA ILE A 85 -0.53 11.68 -8.85
C ILE A 85 -1.71 10.86 -8.30
N ALA A 86 -1.92 9.65 -8.82
CA ALA A 86 -2.98 8.78 -8.32
C ALA A 86 -2.77 8.41 -6.84
N GLN A 87 -1.52 8.09 -6.47
CA GLN A 87 -1.13 7.78 -5.10
C GLN A 87 -1.40 8.97 -4.15
N GLN A 88 -1.04 10.19 -4.54
CA GLN A 88 -1.30 11.40 -3.73
C GLN A 88 -2.80 11.60 -3.48
N PHE A 89 -3.64 11.44 -4.49
CA PHE A 89 -5.09 11.56 -4.31
C PHE A 89 -5.67 10.49 -3.38
N TYR A 90 -5.23 9.23 -3.50
CA TYR A 90 -5.65 8.18 -2.57
C TYR A 90 -5.15 8.42 -1.14
N GLN A 91 -3.92 8.90 -0.97
CA GLN A 91 -3.38 9.26 0.35
C GLN A 91 -4.19 10.40 0.98
N ARG A 92 -4.49 11.46 0.23
CA ARG A 92 -5.37 12.54 0.68
C ARG A 92 -6.78 12.05 1.01
N ALA A 93 -7.32 11.10 0.25
CA ALA A 93 -8.63 10.53 0.56
C ALA A 93 -8.65 9.85 1.94
N LEU A 94 -7.55 9.19 2.34
CA LEU A 94 -7.43 8.54 3.65
C LEU A 94 -7.32 9.53 4.81
N GLU A 95 -6.92 10.79 4.58
CA GLU A 95 -6.95 11.85 5.61
C GLU A 95 -8.39 12.16 6.05
N PHE A 96 -9.38 11.93 5.18
CA PHE A 96 -10.80 12.15 5.47
C PHE A 96 -11.52 10.91 5.99
N LEU A 97 -11.21 9.73 5.44
CA LEU A 97 -11.86 8.48 5.80
C LEU A 97 -10.84 7.32 5.79
N PRO A 98 -10.08 7.15 6.89
CA PRO A 98 -9.08 6.08 7.00
C PRO A 98 -9.71 4.69 7.14
N SER A 99 -11.03 4.60 7.34
CA SER A 99 -11.75 3.33 7.44
C SER A 99 -12.13 2.71 6.09
N ASN A 100 -11.87 3.37 4.95
CA ASN A 100 -12.29 2.86 3.65
C ASN A 100 -11.28 1.89 3.01
N GLY A 101 -11.61 0.59 3.03
CA GLY A 101 -10.81 -0.49 2.48
C GLY A 101 -10.49 -0.35 1.00
N LYS A 102 -11.42 0.21 0.21
CA LYS A 102 -11.25 0.37 -1.23
C LYS A 102 -10.00 1.18 -1.56
N VAL A 103 -9.70 2.23 -0.79
CA VAL A 103 -8.55 3.09 -1.04
C VAL A 103 -7.23 2.36 -0.80
N TYR A 104 -7.16 1.53 0.25
CA TYR A 104 -6.00 0.68 0.49
C TYR A 104 -5.81 -0.37 -0.62
N ASN A 105 -6.88 -1.01 -1.10
CA ASN A 105 -6.82 -1.92 -2.25
C ASN A 105 -6.26 -1.23 -3.50
N GLN A 106 -6.68 0.02 -3.76
CA GLN A 106 -6.16 0.79 -4.89
C GLN A 106 -4.68 1.13 -4.75
N LEU A 107 -4.25 1.55 -3.57
CA LEU A 107 -2.83 1.76 -3.26
C LEU A 107 -2.02 0.47 -3.38
N ALA A 108 -2.57 -0.69 -3.00
CA ALA A 108 -1.91 -1.99 -3.14
C ALA A 108 -1.63 -2.34 -4.61
N LEU A 109 -2.58 -2.05 -5.51
CA LEU A 109 -2.40 -2.21 -6.95
C LEU A 109 -1.28 -1.32 -7.50
N LEU A 110 -1.16 -0.08 -7.00
CA LEU A 110 -0.05 0.82 -7.36
C LEU A 110 1.29 0.30 -6.80
N ALA A 111 1.30 -0.27 -5.60
CA ALA A 111 2.50 -0.86 -5.02
C ALA A 111 2.99 -2.09 -5.83
N ILE A 112 2.06 -2.93 -6.31
CA ILE A 112 2.39 -4.08 -7.19
C ILE A 112 3.06 -3.61 -8.48
N SER A 113 2.50 -2.61 -9.16
CA SER A 113 3.06 -2.12 -10.41
C SER A 113 4.44 -1.48 -10.24
N GLN A 114 4.74 -0.99 -9.03
CA GLN A 114 6.05 -0.47 -8.61
C GLN A 114 6.96 -1.56 -8.01
N ARG A 115 6.57 -2.84 -8.02
CA ARG A 115 7.32 -3.98 -7.46
C ARG A 115 7.59 -3.88 -5.96
N GLN A 116 6.78 -3.11 -5.23
CA GLN A 116 6.87 -2.98 -3.77
C GLN A 116 6.03 -4.06 -3.08
N VAL A 117 6.53 -5.30 -3.08
CA VAL A 117 5.76 -6.48 -2.64
C VAL A 117 5.29 -6.38 -1.20
N LEU A 118 6.18 -6.08 -0.24
CA LEU A 118 5.81 -5.92 1.17
C LEU A 118 4.73 -4.86 1.36
N THR A 119 4.91 -3.68 0.74
CA THR A 119 3.92 -2.60 0.75
C THR A 119 2.57 -3.04 0.19
N SER A 120 2.53 -3.82 -0.90
CA SER A 120 1.28 -4.32 -1.46
C SER A 120 0.55 -5.28 -0.53
N VAL A 121 1.26 -6.21 0.12
CA VAL A 121 0.69 -7.15 1.08
C VAL A 121 0.14 -6.41 2.30
N TYR A 122 0.92 -5.46 2.83
CA TYR A 122 0.48 -4.57 3.91
C TYR A 122 -0.80 -3.80 3.56
N LEU A 123 -0.87 -3.21 2.37
CA LEU A 123 -2.04 -2.45 1.94
C LEU A 123 -3.27 -3.33 1.71
N TYR A 124 -3.11 -4.55 1.20
CA TYR A 124 -4.22 -5.50 1.13
C TYR A 124 -4.70 -5.94 2.51
N ALA A 125 -3.79 -6.21 3.46
CA ALA A 125 -4.18 -6.49 4.84
C ALA A 125 -4.97 -5.31 5.44
N ARG A 126 -4.51 -4.06 5.22
CA ARG A 126 -5.24 -2.84 5.63
C ARG A 126 -6.62 -2.74 4.99
N SER A 127 -6.76 -3.11 3.72
CA SER A 127 -8.04 -3.16 2.99
C SER A 127 -9.03 -4.15 3.61
N LEU A 128 -8.54 -5.25 4.18
CA LEU A 128 -9.35 -6.30 4.81
C LEU A 128 -9.67 -6.00 6.27
N ALA A 129 -8.77 -5.32 6.99
CA ALA A 129 -8.86 -5.11 8.44
C ALA A 129 -9.53 -3.80 8.87
N CYS A 130 -9.75 -2.85 7.96
CA CYS A 130 -10.41 -1.59 8.29
C CYS A 130 -11.91 -1.78 8.54
N GLU A 131 -12.53 -0.83 9.24
CA GLU A 131 -13.96 -0.83 9.60
C GLU A 131 -14.90 -0.99 8.38
N ARG A 132 -14.54 -0.46 7.20
CA ARG A 132 -15.29 -0.65 5.95
C ARG A 132 -14.45 -1.46 4.96
N PRO A 133 -14.35 -2.78 5.15
CA PRO A 133 -13.43 -3.62 4.38
C PRO A 133 -13.82 -3.67 2.91
N PHE A 134 -12.82 -3.90 2.05
CA PHE A 134 -13.02 -4.19 0.63
C PHE A 134 -12.58 -5.61 0.32
N SER A 135 -13.40 -6.35 -0.44
CA SER A 135 -13.17 -7.75 -0.76
C SER A 135 -11.92 -7.93 -1.65
N SER A 136 -10.77 -8.11 -1.01
CA SER A 136 -9.45 -8.24 -1.66
C SER A 136 -8.68 -9.46 -1.15
N ARG A 137 -9.35 -10.47 -0.60
CA ARG A 137 -8.71 -11.63 0.05
C ARG A 137 -7.88 -12.46 -0.94
N GLU A 138 -8.40 -12.71 -2.13
CA GLU A 138 -7.66 -13.44 -3.17
C GLU A 138 -6.41 -12.68 -3.61
N ASN A 139 -6.52 -11.36 -3.79
CA ASN A 139 -5.38 -10.50 -4.13
C ASN A 139 -4.33 -10.49 -3.02
N PHE A 140 -4.75 -10.48 -1.76
CA PHE A 140 -3.87 -10.57 -0.60
C PHE A 140 -3.08 -11.88 -0.60
N VAL A 141 -3.77 -13.02 -0.68
CA VAL A 141 -3.16 -14.36 -0.70
C VAL A 141 -2.20 -14.49 -1.89
N HIS A 142 -2.62 -14.05 -3.08
CA HIS A 142 -1.76 -14.02 -4.26
C HIS A 142 -0.50 -13.16 -4.03
N ALA A 143 -0.63 -11.99 -3.39
CA ALA A 143 0.51 -11.11 -3.13
C ALA A 143 1.51 -11.74 -2.13
N VAL A 144 1.02 -12.43 -1.09
CA VAL A 144 1.85 -13.19 -0.15
C VAL A 144 2.60 -14.30 -0.87
N HIS A 145 1.89 -15.14 -1.62
CA HIS A 145 2.49 -16.23 -2.39
C HIS A 145 3.56 -15.76 -3.39
N ARG A 146 3.35 -14.61 -4.04
CA ARG A 146 4.33 -14.03 -4.97
C ARG A 146 5.57 -13.51 -4.23
N GLY A 147 5.41 -13.06 -2.99
CA GLY A 147 6.47 -12.42 -2.21
C GLY A 147 7.33 -13.35 -1.37
N LYS A 148 6.91 -14.61 -1.19
CA LYS A 148 7.67 -15.58 -0.40
C LYS A 148 9.02 -15.91 -1.03
N ALA A 149 9.99 -16.25 -0.18
CA ALA A 149 11.29 -16.70 -0.63
C ALA A 149 11.18 -18.09 -1.27
N THR A 150 11.72 -18.25 -2.49
CA THR A 150 11.73 -19.54 -3.19
C THR A 150 12.75 -20.53 -2.62
N ASN A 151 13.70 -20.06 -1.81
CA ASN A 151 14.65 -20.90 -1.07
C ASN A 151 14.80 -20.37 0.36
N ALA A 152 14.63 -21.24 1.37
CA ALA A 152 14.84 -20.91 2.78
C ALA A 152 16.32 -20.76 3.19
N ALA A 153 17.26 -21.01 2.27
CA ALA A 153 18.67 -20.77 2.54
C ALA A 153 19.01 -19.30 2.27
N LEU A 154 19.57 -18.63 3.28
CA LEU A 154 20.25 -17.33 3.19
C LEU A 154 21.44 -17.44 2.21
N ARG A 155 21.21 -17.37 0.90
CA ARG A 155 22.29 -17.15 -0.08
C ARG A 155 22.59 -15.64 -0.15
N ILE A 156 23.10 -15.09 0.94
CA ILE A 156 23.41 -13.66 1.02
C ILE A 156 24.72 -13.40 0.26
N ARG A 157 24.56 -12.91 -0.97
CA ARG A 157 25.47 -11.93 -1.57
C ARG A 157 24.77 -10.57 -1.64
N CYS A 158 24.14 -10.13 -0.55
CA CYS A 158 23.53 -8.80 -0.49
C CYS A 158 24.64 -7.75 -0.50
N ARG A 159 24.51 -6.78 -1.40
CA ARG A 159 25.48 -5.70 -1.63
C ARG A 159 25.05 -4.39 -0.97
N SER A 160 23.80 -4.30 -0.52
CA SER A 160 23.21 -3.11 0.08
C SER A 160 22.21 -3.44 1.19
N ILE A 161 21.98 -2.49 2.09
CA ILE A 161 20.97 -2.62 3.16
C ILE A 161 19.57 -2.78 2.58
N ALA A 162 19.26 -2.15 1.45
CA ALA A 162 17.97 -2.30 0.77
C ALA A 162 17.74 -3.74 0.25
N GLU A 163 18.79 -4.40 -0.26
CA GLU A 163 18.71 -5.81 -0.66
C GLU A 163 18.48 -6.71 0.56
N VAL A 164 19.16 -6.43 1.68
CA VAL A 164 18.96 -7.17 2.93
C VAL A 164 17.52 -6.99 3.44
N GLN A 165 17.00 -5.76 3.43
CA GLN A 165 15.62 -5.45 3.82
C GLN A 165 14.62 -6.23 2.95
N THR A 166 14.84 -6.24 1.63
CA THR A 166 13.99 -6.98 0.68
C THR A 166 14.02 -8.48 0.97
N HIS A 167 15.20 -9.02 1.30
CA HIS A 167 15.33 -10.44 1.64
C HIS A 167 14.62 -10.79 2.96
N VAL A 168 14.79 -9.97 4.00
CA VAL A 168 14.09 -10.15 5.29
C VAL A 168 12.57 -10.07 5.09
N ALA A 169 12.09 -9.16 4.24
CA ALA A 169 10.68 -9.08 3.89
C ALA A 169 10.19 -10.37 3.21
N ALA A 170 10.97 -10.96 2.29
CA ALA A 170 10.58 -12.22 1.63
C ALA A 170 10.56 -13.42 2.59
N LEU A 171 11.51 -13.49 3.53
CA LEU A 171 11.51 -14.50 4.60
C LEU A 171 10.28 -14.36 5.49
N PHE A 172 9.97 -13.13 5.90
CA PHE A 172 8.77 -12.82 6.67
C PHE A 172 7.48 -13.22 5.93
N LEU A 173 7.37 -12.91 4.63
CA LEU A 173 6.23 -13.32 3.81
C LEU A 173 6.13 -14.85 3.67
N SER A 174 7.23 -15.59 3.81
CA SER A 174 7.21 -17.06 3.83
C SER A 174 6.60 -17.59 5.14
N CYS A 175 6.93 -16.98 6.29
CA CYS A 175 6.25 -17.29 7.55
C CYS A 175 4.75 -16.98 7.46
N LEU A 176 4.40 -15.83 6.89
CA LEU A 176 3.01 -15.43 6.71
C LEU A 176 2.24 -16.41 5.80
N ASP A 177 2.88 -16.90 4.73
CA ASP A 177 2.31 -17.92 3.83
C ASP A 177 1.94 -19.21 4.57
N ILE A 178 2.85 -19.71 5.41
CA ILE A 178 2.64 -20.92 6.23
C ILE A 178 1.44 -20.73 7.17
N VAL A 179 1.38 -19.59 7.86
CA VAL A 179 0.29 -19.26 8.80
C VAL A 179 -1.05 -19.16 8.08
N LEU A 180 -1.10 -18.50 6.92
CA LEU A 180 -2.35 -18.28 6.18
C LEU A 180 -2.88 -19.54 5.49
N THR A 181 -1.99 -20.40 5.01
CA THR A 181 -2.37 -21.55 4.17
C THR A 181 -2.47 -22.85 4.96
N GLY A 182 -1.79 -22.94 6.11
CA GLY A 182 -1.63 -24.21 6.83
C GLY A 182 -0.71 -25.21 6.12
N ILE A 183 -0.06 -24.83 5.01
CA ILE A 183 0.84 -25.67 4.22
C ILE A 183 2.28 -25.48 4.72
N GLU A 184 3.14 -26.51 4.58
CA GLU A 184 4.55 -26.48 5.02
C GLU A 184 4.75 -26.20 6.52
N GLN A 185 3.82 -26.65 7.37
CA GLN A 185 3.90 -26.50 8.83
C GLN A 185 5.16 -27.14 9.43
N ASP A 186 5.66 -28.22 8.82
CA ASP A 186 6.94 -28.86 9.16
C ASP A 186 8.14 -27.92 9.03
N ARG A 187 8.05 -26.91 8.14
CA ARG A 187 9.10 -25.92 7.89
C ARG A 187 8.98 -24.68 8.78
N TRP A 188 7.97 -24.59 9.64
CA TRP A 188 7.71 -23.40 10.47
C TRP A 188 8.94 -22.98 11.28
N HIS A 189 9.47 -23.88 12.12
CA HIS A 189 10.61 -23.60 12.99
C HIS A 189 11.84 -23.13 12.21
N THR A 190 12.19 -23.84 11.14
CA THR A 190 13.33 -23.45 10.28
C THR A 190 13.10 -22.10 9.62
N THR A 191 11.88 -21.81 9.13
CA THR A 191 11.57 -20.55 8.46
C THR A 191 11.61 -19.37 9.44
N THR A 192 11.11 -19.56 10.67
CA THR A 192 11.19 -18.54 11.73
C THR A 192 12.62 -18.29 12.18
N ASP A 193 13.45 -19.33 12.32
CA ASP A 193 14.86 -19.20 12.73
C ASP A 193 15.68 -18.46 11.68
N VAL A 194 15.46 -18.77 10.41
CA VAL A 194 16.10 -18.07 9.28
C VAL A 194 15.63 -16.61 9.22
N THR A 195 14.34 -16.35 9.42
CA THR A 195 13.79 -14.98 9.45
C THR A 195 14.40 -14.16 10.59
N LEU A 196 14.50 -14.73 11.79
CA LEU A 196 15.13 -14.09 12.94
C LEU A 196 16.62 -13.80 12.69
N SER A 197 17.33 -14.75 12.11
CA SER A 197 18.74 -14.59 11.74
C SER A 197 18.94 -13.49 10.70
N GLY A 198 18.07 -13.44 9.69
CA GLY A 198 18.04 -12.38 8.69
C GLY A 198 17.77 -11.00 9.30
N LEU A 199 16.82 -10.90 10.24
CA LEU A 199 16.51 -9.64 10.94
C LEU A 199 17.68 -9.18 11.81
N LYS A 200 18.33 -10.09 12.55
CA LYS A 200 19.54 -9.78 13.33
C LYS A 200 20.65 -9.24 12.43
N TYR A 201 20.88 -9.89 11.29
CA TYR A 201 21.86 -9.43 10.30
C TYR A 201 21.50 -8.05 9.74
N PHE A 202 20.23 -7.82 9.37
CA PHE A 202 19.75 -6.54 8.87
C PHE A 202 19.96 -5.40 9.86
N LEU A 203 19.56 -5.58 11.11
CA LEU A 203 19.73 -4.59 12.17
C LEU A 203 21.23 -4.34 12.44
N GLY A 204 22.04 -5.39 12.52
CA GLY A 204 23.50 -5.27 12.68
C GLY A 204 24.17 -4.51 11.53
N ALA A 205 23.73 -4.74 10.28
CA ALA A 205 24.22 -4.01 9.12
C ALA A 205 23.82 -2.52 9.18
N CYS A 206 22.57 -2.22 9.54
CA CYS A 206 22.11 -0.84 9.75
C CYS A 206 22.92 -0.13 10.84
N THR A 207 23.09 -0.76 12.01
CA THR A 207 23.90 -0.23 13.11
C THR A 207 25.33 0.03 12.68
N SER A 208 25.96 -0.92 11.98
CA SER A 208 27.34 -0.78 11.50
C SER A 208 27.48 0.40 10.52
N THR A 209 26.51 0.59 9.61
CA THR A 209 26.50 1.73 8.68
C THR A 209 26.34 3.06 9.40
N LEU A 210 25.46 3.13 10.41
CA LEU A 210 25.29 4.34 11.23
C LEU A 210 26.55 4.66 12.04
N LEU A 211 27.18 3.66 12.67
CA LEU A 211 28.44 3.83 13.42
C LEU A 211 29.59 4.27 12.51
N ALA A 212 29.61 3.79 11.27
CA ALA A 212 30.55 4.23 10.24
C ALA A 212 30.23 5.63 9.67
N ARG A 213 29.22 6.34 10.21
CA ARG A 213 28.74 7.66 9.77
C ARG A 213 28.36 7.71 8.28
N LYS A 214 27.93 6.58 7.72
CA LYS A 214 27.44 6.50 6.35
C LYS A 214 25.95 6.82 6.30
N GLN A 215 25.48 7.36 5.18
CA GLN A 215 24.06 7.64 4.98
C GLN A 215 23.24 6.36 4.96
N LEU A 216 22.06 6.44 5.56
CA LEU A 216 21.09 5.37 5.66
C LEU A 216 19.68 5.96 5.43
N ASP A 217 18.87 5.30 4.61
CA ASP A 217 17.47 5.66 4.44
C ASP A 217 16.63 5.15 5.61
N LEU A 218 16.65 5.89 6.72
CA LEU A 218 15.92 5.55 7.95
C LEU A 218 14.40 5.50 7.72
N ALA A 219 13.87 6.33 6.84
CA ALA A 219 12.45 6.38 6.55
C ALA A 219 11.98 5.08 5.86
N SER A 220 12.73 4.59 4.88
CA SER A 220 12.44 3.31 4.22
C SER A 220 12.56 2.12 5.18
N ILE A 221 13.56 2.14 6.06
CA ILE A 221 13.76 1.09 7.06
C ILE A 221 12.59 1.06 8.05
N GLN A 222 12.26 2.20 8.64
CA GLN A 222 11.13 2.33 9.56
C GLN A 222 9.84 1.86 8.90
N LYS A 223 9.54 2.36 7.70
CA LYS A 223 8.36 1.96 6.93
C LYS A 223 8.27 0.44 6.76
N GLY A 224 9.38 -0.23 6.40
CA GLY A 224 9.38 -1.68 6.22
C GLY A 224 9.14 -2.44 7.53
N LEU A 225 9.74 -1.99 8.63
CA LEU A 225 9.54 -2.60 9.96
C LEU A 225 8.09 -2.41 10.45
N ASP A 226 7.54 -1.22 10.31
CA ASP A 226 6.14 -0.92 10.67
C ASP A 226 5.16 -1.82 9.89
N GLN A 227 5.40 -1.99 8.58
CA GLN A 227 4.59 -2.88 7.74
C GLN A 227 4.65 -4.34 8.21
N ILE A 228 5.83 -4.84 8.58
CA ILE A 228 6.01 -6.19 9.13
C ILE A 228 5.21 -6.37 10.43
N VAL A 229 5.32 -5.41 11.35
CA VAL A 229 4.59 -5.44 12.64
C VAL A 229 3.08 -5.43 12.41
N CYS A 230 2.57 -4.56 11.54
CA CYS A 230 1.14 -4.53 11.22
C CYS A 230 0.64 -5.85 10.60
N LEU A 231 1.44 -6.48 9.74
CA LEU A 231 1.09 -7.77 9.13
C LEU A 231 1.09 -8.91 10.15
N LEU A 232 1.99 -8.90 11.14
CA LEU A 232 1.96 -9.85 12.25
C LEU A 232 0.66 -9.73 13.05
N ILE A 233 0.28 -8.50 13.42
CA ILE A 233 -0.96 -8.24 14.17
C ILE A 233 -2.16 -8.74 13.35
N PHE A 234 -2.22 -8.41 12.06
CA PHE A 234 -3.27 -8.87 11.16
C PHE A 234 -3.36 -10.41 11.11
N ALA A 235 -2.22 -11.10 10.97
CA ALA A 235 -2.19 -12.56 10.93
C ALA A 235 -2.68 -13.18 12.24
N LEU A 236 -2.30 -12.63 13.40
CA LEU A 236 -2.74 -13.11 14.71
C LEU A 236 -4.26 -12.95 14.89
N HIS A 237 -4.82 -11.81 14.49
CA HIS A 237 -6.26 -11.60 14.48
C HIS A 237 -6.97 -12.65 13.61
N HIS A 238 -6.45 -12.91 12.41
CA HIS A 238 -7.05 -13.87 11.50
C HIS A 238 -6.99 -15.32 12.03
N VAL A 239 -5.88 -15.71 12.65
CA VAL A 239 -5.74 -17.03 13.29
C VAL A 239 -6.70 -17.16 14.47
N LEU A 240 -6.81 -16.12 15.30
CA LEU A 240 -7.74 -16.11 16.44
C LEU A 240 -9.19 -16.27 16.00
N GLU A 241 -9.63 -15.51 14.99
CA GLU A 241 -10.98 -15.62 14.41
C GLU A 241 -11.27 -17.00 13.81
N SER A 242 -10.24 -17.70 13.32
CA SER A 242 -10.38 -19.04 12.75
C SER A 242 -10.43 -20.15 13.82
N ALA A 243 -10.05 -19.84 15.06
CA ALA A 243 -9.99 -20.78 16.17
C ALA A 243 -11.22 -20.70 17.10
N THR A 244 -12.02 -19.63 17.01
CA THR A 244 -13.25 -19.38 17.77
C THR A 244 -14.49 -19.71 16.95
#